data_AF-C1FHI2-F1
#
_entry.id   AF-C1FHI2-F1
#
_cell.length_a   1.000
_cell.length_b   1.000
_cell.length_c   1.000
_cell.angle_alpha   90.00
_cell.angle_beta   90.00
_cell.angle_gamma   90.00
#
_symmetry.space_group_name_H-M   'P 1'
#
loop_
_entity.id
_entity.type
_entity.pdbx_description
1 polymer ?
#
loop_
_entity_poly.entity_id
_entity_poly.type
_entity_poly.pdbx_seq_one_letter_code
_entity_poly.pdbx_strand_id
1 'polypeptide(L)'
;MIVERLPMVAPPPEPWEAEYQQWSDERRRKFLKKLPEGLVNPKAEFEERDQGEDFEPAPRETEADKTGDQRTMHRRLDEFLFLVVQNAKTGQWGFPRREHVEGETMRDVARQAMEEAVGDSIETYLVGNAPLGHFYEAKTGADGKEGGQGTNFYHRAQWLDGTLKLESRYKDYKWLTKEELGAHFNEEHHEFIKAIC
;
A
#
# COMPACT_ATOMS: atom_id res chain seq x y z
N MET A 1 5.69 12.47 3.30
CA MET A 1 5.47 11.69 2.07
C MET A 1 4.80 10.39 2.44
N ILE A 2 3.73 10.03 1.76
CA ILE A 2 3.00 8.77 1.95
C ILE A 2 3.46 7.83 0.85
N VAL A 3 4.09 6.72 1.21
CA VAL A 3 4.47 5.67 0.27
C VAL A 3 3.50 4.51 0.42
N GLU A 4 2.83 4.16 -0.67
CA GLU A 4 1.85 3.08 -0.73
C GLU A 4 2.37 1.90 -1.56
N ARG A 5 2.13 0.70 -1.04
CA ARG A 5 2.22 -0.56 -1.78
C ARG A 5 0.80 -0.91 -2.22
N LEU A 6 0.57 -0.99 -3.53
CA LEU A 6 -0.75 -1.31 -4.10
C LEU A 6 -1.16 -2.77 -3.81
N PRO A 7 -2.46 -3.10 -3.79
CA PRO A 7 -2.92 -4.48 -3.74
C PRO A 7 -2.29 -5.31 -4.87
N MET A 8 -1.64 -6.41 -4.50
CA MET A 8 -1.07 -7.38 -5.43
C MET A 8 -2.11 -8.40 -5.91
N VAL A 9 -3.14 -8.64 -5.10
CA VAL A 9 -4.22 -9.58 -5.41
C VAL A 9 -5.55 -8.85 -5.28
N ALA A 10 -6.52 -9.13 -6.16
CA ALA A 10 -7.86 -8.55 -6.04
C ALA A 10 -8.53 -9.03 -4.74
N PRO A 11 -9.21 -8.16 -3.98
CA PRO A 11 -9.91 -8.56 -2.76
C PRO A 11 -10.99 -9.61 -3.07
N PRO A 12 -11.30 -10.49 -2.10
CA PRO A 12 -12.41 -11.43 -2.27
C PRO A 12 -13.72 -10.66 -2.50
N PRO A 13 -14.58 -11.11 -3.42
CA PRO A 13 -15.88 -10.49 -3.61
C PRO A 13 -16.75 -10.69 -2.37
N GLU A 14 -17.64 -9.74 -2.14
CA GLU A 14 -18.62 -9.85 -1.06
C GLU A 14 -19.57 -11.04 -1.34
N PRO A 15 -20.21 -11.64 -0.31
CA PRO A 15 -21.08 -12.80 -0.50
C PRO A 15 -22.19 -12.57 -1.54
N TRP A 16 -22.81 -11.39 -1.52
CA TRP A 16 -23.87 -11.03 -2.48
C TRP A 16 -23.34 -10.84 -3.90
N GLU A 17 -22.10 -10.37 -4.08
CA GLU A 17 -21.45 -10.24 -5.39
C GLU A 17 -21.17 -11.62 -5.97
N ALA A 18 -20.66 -12.53 -5.14
CA ALA A 18 -20.42 -13.92 -5.53
C ALA A 18 -21.73 -14.62 -5.94
N GLU A 19 -22.80 -14.46 -5.16
CA GLU A 19 -24.13 -14.97 -5.49
C GLU A 19 -24.65 -14.40 -6.81
N TYR A 20 -24.53 -13.08 -7.00
CA TYR A 20 -24.94 -12.42 -8.24
C TYR A 20 -24.15 -12.91 -9.45
N GLN A 21 -22.83 -13.08 -9.31
CA GLN A 21 -21.98 -13.60 -10.39
C GLN A 21 -22.38 -15.02 -10.77
N GLN A 22 -22.57 -15.91 -9.80
CA GLN A 22 -23.03 -17.28 -10.05
C GLN A 22 -24.38 -17.28 -10.78
N TRP A 23 -25.35 -16.51 -10.31
CA TRP A 23 -26.66 -16.38 -10.97
C TRP A 23 -26.54 -15.83 -12.40
N SER A 24 -25.71 -14.81 -12.59
CA SER A 24 -25.47 -14.18 -13.90
C SER A 24 -24.86 -15.17 -14.88
N ASP A 25 -23.89 -15.97 -14.44
CA ASP A 25 -23.25 -17.01 -15.25
C ASP A 25 -24.21 -18.15 -15.58
N GLU A 26 -25.01 -18.60 -14.62
CA GLU A 26 -26.06 -19.60 -14.87
C GLU A 26 -27.07 -19.12 -15.89
N ARG A 27 -27.53 -17.87 -15.75
CA ARG A 27 -28.46 -17.26 -16.70
C ARG A 27 -27.81 -17.14 -18.07
N ARG A 28 -26.59 -16.63 -18.14
CA ARG A 28 -25.82 -16.50 -19.38
C ARG A 28 -25.66 -17.84 -20.07
N ARG A 29 -25.32 -18.89 -19.33
CA ARG A 29 -25.17 -20.26 -19.83
C ARG A 29 -26.44 -20.84 -20.48
N LYS A 30 -27.63 -20.46 -19.99
CA LYS A 30 -28.91 -20.90 -20.59
C LYS A 30 -29.12 -20.31 -21.99
N PHE A 31 -28.66 -19.09 -22.23
CA PHE A 31 -28.84 -18.37 -23.50
C PHE A 31 -27.61 -18.39 -24.40
N LEU A 32 -26.46 -18.85 -23.89
CA LEU A 32 -25.23 -18.95 -24.68
C LEU A 32 -25.40 -20.02 -25.76
N LYS A 33 -25.01 -19.68 -27.00
CA LYS A 33 -24.95 -20.66 -28.09
C LYS A 33 -23.85 -21.69 -27.77
N LYS A 34 -24.24 -22.96 -27.60
CA LYS A 34 -23.27 -24.05 -27.47
C LYS A 34 -22.53 -24.21 -28.79
N LEU A 35 -21.20 -24.16 -28.74
CA LEU A 35 -20.35 -24.38 -29.91
C LEU A 35 -20.20 -25.90 -30.16
N PRO A 36 -20.07 -26.34 -31.43
CA PRO A 36 -19.76 -27.72 -31.76
C PRO A 36 -18.46 -28.20 -31.09
N GLU A 37 -18.45 -29.45 -30.60
CA GLU A 37 -17.30 -30.01 -29.87
C GLU A 37 -16.00 -29.99 -30.68
N GLY A 38 -16.08 -30.23 -31.99
CA GLY A 38 -14.90 -30.15 -32.88
C GLY A 38 -14.29 -28.76 -33.02
N LEU A 39 -15.01 -27.69 -32.64
CA LEU A 39 -14.46 -26.33 -32.56
C LEU A 39 -13.95 -25.99 -31.15
N VAL A 40 -14.54 -26.59 -30.11
CA VAL A 40 -14.17 -26.34 -28.71
C VAL A 40 -12.92 -27.13 -28.32
N ASN A 41 -12.87 -28.40 -28.71
CA ASN A 41 -11.77 -29.32 -28.42
C ASN A 41 -11.23 -29.98 -29.70
N PRO A 42 -10.68 -29.21 -30.66
CA PRO A 42 -10.19 -29.74 -31.93
C PRO A 42 -9.01 -30.72 -31.79
N LYS A 43 -8.35 -30.77 -30.62
CA LYS A 43 -7.15 -31.57 -30.32
C LYS A 43 -7.35 -32.65 -29.26
N ALA A 44 -8.59 -32.98 -28.88
CA ALA A 44 -8.85 -33.95 -27.82
C ALA A 44 -8.16 -35.33 -28.03
N GLU A 45 -7.86 -35.70 -29.28
CA GLU A 45 -7.15 -36.94 -29.62
C GLU A 45 -5.61 -36.85 -29.53
N PHE A 46 -5.02 -35.66 -29.40
CA PHE A 46 -3.56 -35.45 -29.49
C PHE A 46 -2.86 -35.17 -28.15
N GLU A 47 -3.63 -34.94 -27.08
CA GLU A 47 -3.14 -34.49 -25.76
C GLU A 47 -3.28 -35.55 -24.65
N GLU A 48 -3.28 -36.86 -24.99
CA GLU A 48 -2.91 -37.93 -24.03
C GLU A 48 -1.39 -37.93 -23.73
N ARG A 49 -0.74 -36.78 -23.73
CA ARG A 49 0.68 -36.64 -23.38
C ARG A 49 0.78 -36.03 -22.00
N ASP A 50 1.09 -36.90 -21.04
CA ASP A 50 1.62 -36.61 -19.71
C ASP A 50 0.92 -35.42 -19.05
N GLN A 51 -0.23 -35.70 -18.42
CA GLN A 51 -0.88 -34.75 -17.53
C GLN A 51 0.12 -34.45 -16.41
N GLY A 52 0.87 -33.36 -16.57
CA GLY A 52 1.76 -32.85 -15.54
C GLY A 52 0.98 -32.62 -14.25
N GLU A 53 1.70 -32.40 -13.15
CA GLU A 53 1.05 -32.13 -11.86
C GLU A 53 0.03 -30.99 -12.00
N ASP A 54 -1.17 -31.20 -11.46
CA ASP A 54 -2.21 -30.18 -11.43
C ASP A 54 -1.65 -28.91 -10.78
N PHE A 55 -1.74 -27.79 -11.48
CA PHE A 55 -1.23 -26.52 -10.96
C PHE A 55 -2.09 -26.05 -9.78
N GLU A 56 -1.54 -26.15 -8.58
CA GLU A 56 -2.13 -25.56 -7.38
C GLU A 56 -1.62 -24.11 -7.20
N PRO A 57 -2.51 -23.10 -7.26
CA PRO A 57 -2.11 -21.72 -7.03
C PRO A 57 -1.69 -21.51 -5.57
N ALA A 58 -0.71 -20.62 -5.36
CA ALA A 58 -0.26 -20.26 -4.02
C ALA A 58 -1.40 -19.67 -3.17
N PRO A 59 -1.43 -19.93 -1.85
CA PRO A 59 -2.44 -19.37 -0.97
C PRO A 59 -2.34 -17.84 -0.92
N ARG A 60 -3.50 -17.20 -0.73
CA ARG A 60 -3.59 -15.73 -0.60
C ARG A 60 -3.07 -15.24 0.74
N GLU A 61 -3.27 -16.03 1.79
CA GLU A 61 -2.74 -15.76 3.12
C GLU A 61 -1.30 -16.27 3.20
N THR A 62 -0.41 -15.36 3.57
CA THR A 62 1.02 -15.64 3.69
C THR A 62 1.40 -16.03 5.12
N GLU A 63 2.61 -16.55 5.33
CA GLU A 63 3.12 -16.78 6.69
C GLU A 63 3.22 -15.48 7.49
N ALA A 64 3.49 -14.34 6.84
CA ALA A 64 3.54 -13.04 7.50
C ALA A 64 2.16 -12.55 7.99
N ASP A 65 1.09 -12.96 7.32
CA ASP A 65 -0.28 -12.72 7.80
C ASP A 65 -0.56 -13.54 9.07
N LYS A 66 -0.07 -14.79 9.12
CA LYS A 66 -0.23 -15.67 10.29
C LYS A 66 0.59 -15.20 11.49
N THR A 67 1.82 -14.74 11.27
CA THR A 67 2.70 -14.25 12.35
C THR A 67 2.44 -12.78 12.70
N GLY A 68 1.72 -12.04 11.86
CA GLY A 68 1.50 -10.60 12.02
C GLY A 68 2.77 -9.76 11.81
N ASP A 69 3.67 -10.18 10.92
CA ASP A 69 4.94 -9.48 10.70
C ASP A 69 4.73 -8.19 9.89
N GLN A 70 4.66 -7.06 10.59
CA GLN A 70 4.46 -5.74 10.00
C GLN A 70 5.69 -5.18 9.27
N ARG A 71 6.83 -5.88 9.24
CA ARG A 71 8.04 -5.41 8.52
C ARG A 71 8.07 -5.82 7.06
N THR A 72 7.26 -6.79 6.65
CA THR A 72 7.21 -7.25 5.26
C THR A 72 6.03 -6.62 4.49
N MET A 73 6.20 -6.48 3.17
CA MET A 73 5.12 -6.15 2.24
C MET A 73 4.34 -7.38 1.78
N HIS A 74 4.89 -8.58 2.00
CA HIS A 74 4.28 -9.88 1.66
C HIS A 74 3.26 -10.30 2.73
N ARG A 75 2.36 -9.39 3.09
CA ARG A 75 1.20 -9.61 3.96
C ARG A 75 0.05 -8.75 3.44
N ARG A 76 -1.20 -9.09 3.74
CA ARG A 76 -2.39 -8.32 3.32
C ARG A 76 -2.32 -7.98 1.83
N LEU A 77 -2.10 -8.99 1.00
CA LEU A 77 -1.80 -8.82 -0.44
C LEU A 77 -2.94 -8.14 -1.21
N ASP A 78 -4.13 -8.11 -0.64
CA ASP A 78 -5.36 -7.51 -1.16
C ASP A 78 -5.64 -6.07 -0.70
N GLU A 79 -4.88 -5.57 0.28
CA GLU A 79 -5.06 -4.21 0.80
C GLU A 79 -3.89 -3.29 0.44
N PHE A 80 -4.08 -1.98 0.60
CA PHE A 80 -2.97 -1.02 0.52
C PHE A 80 -2.16 -1.06 1.81
N LEU A 81 -0.82 -1.10 1.68
CA LEU A 81 0.08 -0.90 2.81
C LEU A 81 0.81 0.43 2.70
N PHE A 82 0.98 1.09 3.83
CA PHE A 82 1.64 2.39 3.95
C PHE A 82 2.92 2.26 4.75
N LEU A 83 4.00 2.87 4.26
CA LEU A 83 5.26 2.93 4.98
C LEU A 83 5.18 3.93 6.13
N VAL A 84 5.37 3.45 7.35
CA VAL A 84 5.50 4.26 8.56
C VAL A 84 6.87 4.03 9.16
N VAL A 85 7.54 5.11 9.52
CA VAL A 85 8.91 5.11 10.05
C VAL A 85 8.93 5.65 11.47
N GLN A 86 9.87 5.15 12.29
CA GLN A 86 10.08 5.62 13.64
C GLN A 86 11.32 6.52 13.71
N ASN A 87 11.12 7.77 14.11
CA ASN A 87 12.21 8.73 14.25
C ASN A 87 13.21 8.24 15.32
N ALA A 88 14.51 8.23 15.00
CA ALA A 88 15.54 7.75 15.91
C ALA A 88 15.69 8.63 17.16
N LYS A 89 15.51 9.95 17.01
CA LYS A 89 15.68 10.94 18.09
C LYS A 89 14.44 11.07 18.97
N THR A 90 13.26 11.21 18.37
CA THR A 90 12.02 11.44 19.14
C THR A 90 11.29 10.14 19.50
N GLY A 91 11.59 9.03 18.82
CA GLY A 91 10.87 7.76 18.99
C GLY A 91 9.44 7.77 18.45
N GLN A 92 8.99 8.90 17.87
CA GLN A 92 7.64 9.04 17.33
C GLN A 92 7.51 8.30 15.99
N TRP A 93 6.37 7.64 15.82
CA TRP A 93 5.97 7.01 14.56
C TRP A 93 5.31 8.04 13.65
N GLY A 94 5.58 7.97 12.35
CA GLY A 94 4.96 8.84 11.39
C GLY A 94 5.44 8.56 9.97
N PHE A 95 5.00 9.39 9.04
CA PHE A 95 5.49 9.35 7.67
C PHE A 95 6.86 10.04 7.55
N PRO A 96 7.71 9.62 6.59
CA PRO A 96 8.92 10.36 6.23
C PRO A 96 8.60 11.83 5.91
N ARG A 97 9.28 12.76 6.58
CA ARG A 97 9.00 14.20 6.47
C ARG A 97 10.27 15.03 6.62
N ARG A 98 10.32 16.16 5.93
CA ARG A 98 11.43 17.10 5.93
C ARG A 98 10.88 18.52 6.04
N GLU A 99 11.61 19.38 6.74
CA GLU A 99 11.27 20.80 6.82
C GLU A 99 11.54 21.46 5.47
N HIS A 100 10.63 22.32 5.04
CA HIS A 100 10.78 23.05 3.78
C HIS A 100 11.85 24.13 3.94
N VAL A 101 12.70 24.25 2.91
CA VAL A 101 13.72 25.30 2.80
C VAL A 101 13.38 26.20 1.62
N GLU A 102 13.57 27.50 1.79
CA GLU A 102 13.33 28.49 0.75
C GLU A 102 14.12 28.17 -0.52
N GLY A 103 13.44 28.21 -1.68
CA GLY A 103 14.03 27.88 -2.98
C GLY A 103 13.72 26.46 -3.48
N GLU A 104 13.17 25.56 -2.66
CA GLU A 104 12.77 24.21 -3.08
C GLU A 104 11.26 24.07 -3.33
N THR A 105 10.86 23.19 -4.25
CA THR A 105 9.44 22.86 -4.44
C THR A 105 8.97 21.85 -3.40
N MET A 106 7.68 21.87 -3.03
CA MET A 106 7.11 20.87 -2.09
C MET A 106 7.32 19.42 -2.57
N ARG A 107 7.26 19.22 -3.90
CA ARG A 107 7.56 17.94 -4.55
C ARG A 107 9.00 17.51 -4.27
N ASP A 108 9.95 18.42 -4.40
CA ASP A 108 11.36 18.12 -4.17
C ASP A 108 11.65 17.83 -2.71
N VAL A 109 11.02 18.58 -1.79
CA VAL A 109 11.10 18.31 -0.35
C VAL A 109 10.55 16.93 -0.01
N ALA A 110 9.44 16.50 -0.62
CA ALA A 110 8.90 15.17 -0.42
C ALA A 110 9.87 14.07 -0.90
N ARG A 111 10.45 14.23 -2.10
CA ARG A 111 11.44 13.30 -2.65
C ARG A 111 12.67 13.20 -1.74
N GLN A 112 13.24 14.34 -1.36
CA GLN A 112 14.40 14.38 -0.46
C GLN A 112 14.07 13.80 0.93
N ALA A 113 12.85 14.00 1.44
CA ALA A 113 12.42 13.38 2.70
C ALA A 113 12.44 11.85 2.64
N MET A 114 12.21 11.26 1.46
CA MET A 114 12.37 9.82 1.25
C MET A 114 13.82 9.41 1.10
N GLU A 115 14.62 10.13 0.30
CA GLU A 115 16.06 9.88 0.19
C GLU A 115 16.75 9.94 1.57
N GLU A 116 16.37 10.89 2.44
CA GLU A 116 16.84 10.98 3.83
C GLU A 116 16.35 9.83 4.73
N ALA A 117 15.28 9.15 4.35
CA ALA A 117 14.68 8.08 5.14
C ALA A 117 15.24 6.70 4.78
N VAL A 118 15.41 6.44 3.48
CA VAL A 118 15.68 5.11 2.94
C VAL A 118 16.78 5.10 1.88
N GLY A 119 17.40 6.24 1.58
CA GLY A 119 18.40 6.37 0.52
C GLY A 119 17.89 5.86 -0.82
N ASP A 120 18.77 5.14 -1.53
CA ASP A 120 18.48 4.50 -2.81
C ASP A 120 17.97 3.06 -2.65
N SER A 121 17.54 2.66 -1.45
CA SER A 121 17.18 1.26 -1.17
C SER A 121 15.87 0.81 -1.82
N ILE A 122 14.98 1.76 -2.13
CA ILE A 122 13.72 1.53 -2.81
C ILE A 122 13.51 2.52 -3.95
N GLU A 123 12.87 2.05 -5.01
CA GLU A 123 12.37 2.88 -6.09
C GLU A 123 10.92 3.29 -5.79
N THR A 124 10.66 4.59 -5.85
CA THR A 124 9.31 5.14 -5.63
C THR A 124 8.89 6.07 -6.75
N TYR A 125 7.63 5.97 -7.15
CA TYR A 125 7.02 6.88 -8.11
C TYR A 125 6.16 7.92 -7.40
N LEU A 126 6.62 9.17 -7.37
CA LEU A 126 5.86 10.27 -6.78
C LEU A 126 4.73 10.73 -7.71
N VAL A 127 3.49 10.73 -7.21
CA VAL A 127 2.30 11.00 -8.00
C VAL A 127 2.01 12.50 -8.03
N GLY A 128 2.31 13.13 -9.16
CA GLY A 128 1.98 14.53 -9.44
C GLY A 128 2.83 15.56 -8.66
N ASN A 129 2.56 16.85 -8.94
CA ASN A 129 3.24 17.97 -8.29
C ASN A 129 2.44 18.56 -7.12
N ALA A 130 1.13 18.32 -7.08
CA ALA A 130 0.27 18.85 -6.03
C ALA A 130 0.32 17.94 -4.79
N PRO A 131 0.26 18.50 -3.57
CA PRO A 131 0.03 17.70 -2.38
C PRO A 131 -1.36 17.09 -2.42
N LEU A 132 -1.50 15.89 -1.86
CA LEU A 132 -2.76 15.17 -1.66
C LEU A 132 -3.65 15.87 -0.62
N GLY A 133 -3.02 16.48 0.39
CA GLY A 133 -3.69 17.21 1.44
C GLY A 133 -2.71 17.87 2.40
N HIS A 134 -3.25 18.61 3.37
CA HIS A 134 -2.47 19.23 4.44
C HIS A 134 -3.08 18.93 5.81
N PHE A 135 -2.22 18.81 6.83
CA PHE A 135 -2.62 18.63 8.22
C PHE A 135 -1.89 19.62 9.11
N TYR A 136 -2.60 20.26 10.01
CA TYR A 136 -2.00 21.19 10.97
C TYR A 136 -1.45 20.44 12.17
N GLU A 137 -0.21 20.72 12.53
CA GLU A 137 0.45 20.14 13.68
C GLU A 137 0.88 21.26 14.63
N ALA A 138 0.45 21.17 15.89
CA ALA A 138 0.90 22.10 16.91
C ALA A 138 2.41 21.90 17.16
N LYS A 139 3.23 22.93 16.97
CA LYS A 139 4.65 22.84 17.37
C LYS A 139 4.74 23.09 18.87
N THR A 140 5.30 22.15 19.61
CA THR A 140 5.71 22.44 20.99
C THR A 140 7.00 23.25 20.94
N GLY A 141 7.02 24.45 21.50
CA GLY A 141 8.24 25.25 21.60
C GLY A 141 9.28 24.57 22.49
N ALA A 142 10.57 24.88 22.29
CA ALA A 142 11.68 24.31 23.08
C ALA A 142 11.53 24.50 24.60
N ASP A 143 10.72 25.48 25.03
CA ASP A 143 10.46 25.84 26.44
C ASP A 143 9.09 25.35 26.96
N GLY A 144 8.39 24.46 26.24
CA GLY A 144 7.06 23.99 26.64
C GLY A 144 5.94 25.02 26.50
N LYS A 145 6.21 26.18 25.90
CA LYS A 145 5.19 27.14 25.44
C LYS A 145 4.69 26.76 24.05
N GLU A 146 3.46 27.18 23.73
CA GLU A 146 2.88 27.06 22.38
C GLU A 146 3.83 27.67 21.35
N GLY A 147 4.57 26.81 20.65
CA GLY A 147 5.21 27.18 19.39
C GLY A 147 4.10 27.27 18.35
N GLY A 148 4.24 28.18 17.39
CA GLY A 148 3.21 28.38 16.36
C GLY A 148 2.78 27.09 15.64
N GLN A 149 1.70 27.18 14.87
CA GLN A 149 1.17 26.05 14.11
C GLN A 149 2.06 25.74 12.89
N GLY A 150 2.50 24.49 12.76
CA GLY A 150 3.15 23.98 11.55
C GLY A 150 2.11 23.34 10.62
N THR A 151 2.36 23.38 9.32
CA THR A 151 1.51 22.71 8.32
C THR A 151 2.31 21.62 7.63
N ASN A 152 1.85 20.37 7.71
CA ASN A 152 2.41 19.25 6.97
C ASN A 152 1.66 19.10 5.65
N PHE A 153 2.39 19.03 4.53
CA PHE A 153 1.84 18.72 3.22
C PHE A 153 2.18 17.29 2.83
N TYR A 154 1.17 16.50 2.47
CA TYR A 154 1.33 15.09 2.14
C TYR A 154 1.38 14.91 0.63
N HIS A 155 2.48 14.36 0.13
CA HIS A 155 2.56 13.87 -1.24
C HIS A 155 2.42 12.35 -1.26
N ARG A 156 1.72 11.83 -2.28
CA ARG A 156 1.56 10.40 -2.52
C ARG A 156 2.68 9.87 -3.40
N ALA A 157 3.16 8.68 -3.06
CA ALA A 157 4.13 7.95 -3.84
C ALA A 157 3.80 6.46 -3.84
N GLN A 158 4.07 5.80 -4.96
CA GLN A 158 3.90 4.36 -5.10
C GLN A 158 5.24 3.68 -4.97
N TRP A 159 5.31 2.62 -4.19
CA TRP A 159 6.46 1.73 -4.18
C TRP A 159 6.49 0.93 -5.49
N LEU A 160 7.66 0.89 -6.14
CA LEU A 160 7.85 0.15 -7.39
C LEU A 160 8.70 -1.10 -7.18
N ASP A 161 9.89 -0.95 -6.62
CA ASP A 161 10.83 -2.05 -6.39
C ASP A 161 11.82 -1.70 -5.26
N GLY A 162 12.61 -2.69 -4.83
CA GLY A 162 13.71 -2.54 -3.90
C GLY A 162 13.43 -3.07 -2.49
N THR A 163 14.50 -3.29 -1.75
CA THR A 163 14.44 -3.80 -0.37
C THR A 163 14.76 -2.67 0.60
N LEU A 164 13.79 -2.34 1.44
CA LEU A 164 13.87 -1.21 2.37
C LEU A 164 15.07 -1.34 3.31
N LYS A 165 15.97 -0.34 3.28
CA LYS A 165 17.04 -0.14 4.25
C LYS A 165 16.89 1.27 4.80
N LEU A 166 16.81 1.40 6.13
CA LEU A 166 16.68 2.69 6.77
C LEU A 166 18.01 3.40 6.88
N GLU A 167 17.96 4.71 6.67
CA GLU A 167 19.06 5.63 6.96
C GLU A 167 19.08 6.05 8.44
N SER A 168 20.21 6.60 8.88
CA SER A 168 20.49 6.92 10.30
C SER A 168 19.44 7.80 11.02
N ARG A 169 18.58 8.51 10.28
CA ARG A 169 17.50 9.34 10.83
C ARG A 169 16.36 8.51 11.45
N TYR A 170 16.14 7.30 10.96
CA TYR A 170 15.05 6.42 11.38
C TYR A 170 15.62 5.12 11.92
N LYS A 171 14.99 4.59 12.98
CA LYS A 171 15.49 3.38 13.66
C LYS A 171 14.67 2.14 13.39
N ASP A 172 13.41 2.31 13.02
CA ASP A 172 12.49 1.20 12.74
C ASP A 172 11.44 1.62 11.71
N TYR A 173 10.80 0.65 11.08
CA TYR A 173 9.75 0.86 10.09
C TYR A 173 8.70 -0.24 10.16
N LYS A 174 7.52 0.09 9.63
CA LYS A 174 6.39 -0.83 9.48
C LYS A 174 5.64 -0.52 8.21
N TRP A 175 5.12 -1.56 7.58
CA TRP A 175 4.12 -1.46 6.53
C TRP A 175 2.76 -1.70 7.17
N LEU A 176 1.87 -0.72 7.18
CA LEU A 176 0.60 -0.76 7.91
C LEU A 176 -0.61 -0.58 6.98
N THR A 177 -1.73 -1.23 7.30
CA THR A 177 -3.01 -1.01 6.62
C THR A 177 -3.65 0.28 7.08
N LYS A 178 -4.68 0.77 6.36
CA LYS A 178 -5.40 2.00 6.75
C LYS A 178 -5.97 1.93 8.17
N GLU A 179 -6.41 0.75 8.59
CA GLU A 179 -6.98 0.53 9.92
C GLU A 179 -5.91 0.58 11.01
N GLU A 180 -4.79 -0.09 10.78
CA GLU A 180 -3.67 -0.17 11.73
C GLU A 180 -2.98 1.19 11.97
N LEU A 181 -3.05 2.12 11.01
CA LEU A 181 -2.54 3.48 11.19
C LEU A 181 -3.17 4.17 12.41
N GLY A 182 -4.41 3.85 12.77
CA GLY A 182 -5.10 4.47 13.92
C GLY A 182 -4.42 4.24 15.26
N ALA A 183 -3.64 3.16 15.40
CA ALA A 183 -2.90 2.90 16.63
C ALA A 183 -1.64 3.79 16.79
N HIS A 184 -1.19 4.43 15.72
CA HIS A 184 0.07 5.19 15.67
C HIS A 184 -0.12 6.70 15.53
N PHE A 185 -1.26 7.13 15.01
CA PHE A 185 -1.61 8.54 14.83
C PHE A 185 -2.70 8.95 15.83
N ASN A 186 -2.85 10.26 16.08
CA ASN A 186 -3.98 10.75 16.85
C ASN A 186 -5.29 10.58 16.02
N GLU A 187 -6.44 10.64 16.69
CA GLU A 187 -7.74 10.37 16.06
C GLU A 187 -8.03 11.32 14.88
N GLU A 188 -7.84 12.63 15.07
CA GLU A 188 -8.05 13.64 14.02
C GLU A 188 -7.15 13.42 12.80
N HIS A 189 -5.88 13.06 13.01
CA HIS A 189 -4.95 12.78 11.92
C HIS A 189 -5.27 11.46 11.25
N HIS A 190 -5.73 10.44 11.99
CA HIS A 190 -6.15 9.17 11.40
C HIS A 190 -7.36 9.36 10.48
N GLU A 191 -8.36 10.13 10.92
CA GLU A 191 -9.51 10.48 10.07
C GLU A 191 -9.09 11.22 8.81
N PHE A 192 -8.17 12.20 8.93
CA PHE A 192 -7.60 12.89 7.78
C PHE A 192 -6.90 11.91 6.83
N ILE A 193 -6.06 10.99 7.34
CA ILE A 193 -5.35 10.02 6.52
C ILE A 193 -6.34 9.10 5.79
N LYS A 194 -7.41 8.63 6.46
CA LYS A 194 -8.48 7.83 5.82
C LYS A 194 -9.20 8.58 4.69
N ALA A 195 -9.29 9.90 4.77
CA ALA A 195 -9.93 10.70 3.73
C ALA A 195 -9.05 10.87 2.50
N ILE A 196 -7.72 10.88 2.65
CA ILE A 196 -6.79 11.11 1.54
C ILE A 196 -6.21 9.82 0.94
N CYS A 197 -6.17 8.73 1.70
CA CYS A 197 -5.65 7.43 1.28
C CYS A 197 -6.77 6.45 1.02
#